data_AF-A0A947F4R6-F1
#
_entry.id   AF-A0A947F4R6-F1
#
_cell.length_a   1.000
_cell.length_b   1.000
_cell.length_c   1.000
_cell.angle_alpha   90.00
_cell.angle_beta   90.00
_cell.angle_gamma   90.00
#
_symmetry.space_group_name_H-M   'P 1'
#
loop_
_entity.id
_entity.type
_entity.pdbx_description
1 polymer ?
#
loop_
_entity_poly.entity_id
_entity_poly.type
_entity_poly.pdbx_seq_one_letter_code
_entity_poly.pdbx_strand_id
1 'polypeptide(L)'
;PKPVSEYEFEGMKVAVSDVTSHAVAAGLPPEIVNSGIIGAFSKASGLVAIDILLEKLEDEFVGKQPEKNAAAAKIAHDNTAIGGI
;
A
#
# COMPACT_ATOMS: atom_id res chain seq x y z
N PRO A 1 -7.23 10.74 -0.80
CA PRO A 1 -7.88 10.53 0.53
C PRO A 1 -7.76 11.82 1.37
N LYS A 2 -8.51 11.94 2.46
CA LYS A 2 -8.29 13.01 3.44
C LYS A 2 -6.90 12.86 4.08
N PRO A 3 -6.22 13.94 4.52
CA PRO A 3 -4.97 13.84 5.24
C PRO A 3 -5.14 13.09 6.58
N VAL A 4 -4.07 12.47 7.08
CA VAL A 4 -4.12 11.70 8.34
C VAL A 4 -4.57 12.53 9.55
N SER A 5 -4.32 13.84 9.54
CA SER A 5 -4.73 14.79 10.59
C SER A 5 -6.25 15.02 10.67
N GLU A 6 -7.03 14.60 9.68
CA GLU A 6 -8.50 14.69 9.70
C GLU A 6 -9.17 13.47 10.35
N TYR A 7 -8.39 12.48 10.81
CA TYR A 7 -8.90 11.29 11.48
C TYR A 7 -8.61 11.35 12.99
N GLU A 8 -9.66 11.32 13.81
CA GLU A 8 -9.57 11.34 15.27
C GLU A 8 -9.94 9.97 15.84
N PHE A 9 -8.93 9.12 16.00
CA PHE A 9 -9.06 7.80 16.61
C PHE A 9 -8.14 7.71 17.84
N GLU A 10 -8.67 8.05 19.01
CA GLU A 10 -7.91 8.11 20.27
C GLU A 10 -7.27 6.76 20.61
N GLY A 11 -5.97 6.78 20.95
CA GLY A 11 -5.20 5.59 21.28
C GLY A 11 -4.83 4.72 20.08
N MET A 12 -5.13 5.17 18.85
CA MET A 12 -4.89 4.40 17.62
C MET A 12 -3.87 5.08 16.71
N LYS A 13 -2.95 4.27 16.19
CA LYS A 13 -2.14 4.64 15.03
C LYS A 13 -3.00 4.56 13.78
N VAL A 14 -3.03 5.65 13.02
CA VAL A 14 -3.79 5.79 11.78
C VAL A 14 -2.83 5.81 10.59
N ALA A 15 -3.18 5.05 9.56
CA ALA A 15 -2.46 5.01 8.30
C ALA A 15 -3.41 5.39 7.16
N VAL A 16 -2.97 6.28 6.26
CA VAL A 16 -3.77 6.73 5.12
C VAL A 16 -2.97 6.63 3.84
N SER A 17 -3.58 6.05 2.80
CA SER A 17 -2.97 5.82 1.50
C SER A 17 -3.99 5.99 0.36
N ASP A 18 -3.55 6.51 -0.79
CA ASP A 18 -4.36 6.63 -2.01
C ASP A 18 -4.07 5.46 -2.95
N VAL A 19 -4.49 4.27 -2.54
CA VAL A 19 -4.16 3.03 -3.25
C VAL A 19 -4.65 3.02 -4.71
N THR A 20 -5.72 3.76 -5.02
CA THR A 20 -6.23 3.95 -6.38
C THR A 20 -5.25 4.74 -7.25
N SER A 21 -4.77 5.90 -6.76
CA SER A 21 -3.78 6.71 -7.50
C SER A 21 -2.44 5.99 -7.63
N HIS A 22 -2.05 5.22 -6.61
CA HIS A 22 -0.83 4.41 -6.63
C HIS A 22 -0.90 3.25 -7.63
N ALA A 23 -2.06 2.61 -7.79
CA ALA A 23 -2.26 1.60 -8.85
C ALA A 23 -2.04 2.21 -10.24
N VAL A 24 -2.62 3.38 -10.50
CA VAL A 24 -2.42 4.12 -11.77
C VAL A 24 -0.95 4.48 -11.97
N ALA A 25 -0.27 4.97 -10.94
CA ALA A 25 1.16 5.29 -11.00
C ALA A 25 2.04 4.07 -11.31
N ALA A 26 1.61 2.87 -10.88
CA ALA A 26 2.26 1.60 -11.20
C ALA A 26 1.87 1.02 -12.58
N GLY A 27 1.01 1.71 -13.33
CA GLY A 27 0.54 1.26 -14.64
C GLY A 27 -0.56 0.18 -14.58
N LEU A 28 -1.27 0.07 -13.46
CA LEU A 28 -2.47 -0.75 -13.29
C LEU A 28 -3.74 0.10 -13.49
N PRO A 29 -4.87 -0.53 -13.84
CA PRO A 29 -6.18 0.11 -13.75
C PRO A 29 -6.49 0.57 -12.31
N PRO A 30 -7.22 1.68 -12.12
CA PRO A 30 -7.53 2.23 -10.80
C PRO A 30 -8.33 1.28 -9.89
N GLU A 31 -8.97 0.25 -10.46
CA GLU A 31 -9.74 -0.78 -9.73
C GLU A 31 -8.84 -1.86 -9.10
N ILE A 32 -7.58 -1.99 -9.53
CA ILE A 32 -6.64 -2.99 -8.99
C ILE A 32 -5.89 -2.40 -7.80
N VAL A 33 -6.55 -2.40 -6.64
CA VAL A 33 -6.06 -1.73 -5.42
C VAL A 33 -5.39 -2.66 -4.40
N ASN A 34 -5.55 -3.98 -4.53
CA ASN A 34 -5.16 -4.95 -3.49
C ASN A 34 -3.68 -4.86 -3.12
N SER A 35 -2.79 -4.78 -4.12
CA SER A 35 -1.35 -4.68 -3.88
C SER A 35 -0.98 -3.39 -3.16
N GLY A 36 -1.65 -2.28 -3.48
CA GLY A 36 -1.53 -1.03 -2.75
C GLY A 36 -1.96 -1.16 -1.28
N ILE A 37 -3.08 -1.85 -1.01
CA ILE A 37 -3.55 -2.11 0.37
C ILE A 37 -2.51 -2.92 1.15
N ILE A 38 -1.93 -3.95 0.54
CA ILE A 38 -0.90 -4.79 1.19
C ILE A 38 0.35 -3.95 1.51
N GLY A 39 0.80 -3.09 0.59
CA GLY A 39 1.92 -2.18 0.82
C GLY A 39 1.67 -1.20 1.96
N ALA A 40 0.49 -0.57 1.97
CA ALA A 40 0.07 0.32 3.05
C ALA A 40 0.00 -0.40 4.41
N PHE A 41 -0.50 -1.65 4.43
CA PHE A 41 -0.55 -2.48 5.63
C PHE A 41 0.84 -2.82 6.16
N SER A 42 1.79 -3.16 5.29
CA SER A 42 3.18 -3.41 5.68
C SER A 42 3.77 -2.18 6.39
N LYS A 43 3.58 -0.98 5.81
CA LYS A 43 4.03 0.29 6.41
C LYS A 43 3.37 0.56 7.76
N ALA A 44 2.06 0.37 7.83
CA ALA A 44 1.27 0.68 9.01
C ALA A 44 1.58 -0.28 10.18
N SER A 45 1.68 -1.58 9.89
CA SER A 45 1.82 -2.61 10.91
C SER A 45 3.27 -2.86 11.34
N GLY A 46 4.23 -2.76 10.41
CA GLY A 46 5.60 -3.18 10.61
C GLY A 46 5.78 -4.70 10.79
N LEU A 47 4.74 -5.50 10.52
CA LEU A 47 4.76 -6.96 10.73
C LEU A 47 5.55 -7.71 9.65
N VAL A 48 5.65 -7.14 8.45
CA VAL A 48 6.30 -7.76 7.29
C VAL A 48 7.17 -6.71 6.60
N ALA A 49 8.44 -7.05 6.38
CA ALA A 49 9.37 -6.20 5.65
C ALA A 49 8.94 -6.06 4.18
N ILE A 50 9.01 -4.84 3.64
CA ILE A 50 8.56 -4.56 2.29
C ILE A 50 9.32 -5.39 1.25
N ASP A 51 10.63 -5.60 1.39
CA ASP A 51 11.43 -6.34 0.41
C ASP A 51 10.96 -7.79 0.24
N ILE A 52 10.63 -8.47 1.36
CA ILE A 52 10.06 -9.83 1.34
C ILE A 52 8.69 -9.83 0.67
N LEU A 53 7.90 -8.78 0.93
CA LEU A 53 6.56 -8.65 0.40
C LEU A 53 6.56 -8.45 -1.12
N LEU A 54 7.50 -7.66 -1.65
CA LEU A 54 7.62 -7.43 -3.09
C LEU A 54 7.96 -8.71 -3.85
N GLU A 55 8.92 -9.49 -3.34
CA GLU A 55 9.27 -10.80 -3.91
C GLU A 55 8.03 -11.73 -3.97
N LYS A 56 7.29 -11.83 -2.85
CA LYS A 56 6.13 -12.73 -2.78
C LYS A 56 4.94 -12.26 -3.61
N LEU A 57 4.80 -10.95 -3.83
CA LEU A 57 3.77 -10.43 -4.73
C LEU A 57 4.05 -10.81 -6.19
N GLU A 58 5.31 -10.81 -6.61
CA GLU A 58 5.66 -11.26 -7.96
C GLU A 58 5.34 -12.73 -8.16
N ASP A 59 5.62 -13.57 -7.15
CA ASP A 59 5.27 -15.00 -7.15
C ASP A 59 3.75 -15.24 -7.19
N GLU A 60 2.99 -14.52 -6.35
CA GLU A 60 1.54 -14.70 -6.20
C GLU A 60 0.75 -14.21 -7.44
N PHE A 61 1.21 -13.13 -8.06
CA PHE A 61 0.54 -12.50 -9.20
C PHE A 61 1.11 -12.93 -10.56
N VAL A 62 1.76 -14.09 -10.65
CA VAL A 62 2.17 -14.69 -11.93
C VAL A 62 0.98 -14.75 -12.90
N GLY A 63 1.19 -14.25 -14.12
CA GLY A 63 0.15 -14.14 -15.15
C GLY A 63 -0.84 -12.99 -14.95
N LYS A 64 -0.66 -12.16 -13.91
CA LYS A 64 -1.54 -11.02 -13.57
C LYS A 64 -0.77 -9.71 -13.38
N GLN A 65 0.24 -9.47 -14.22
CA GLN A 65 1.11 -8.28 -14.16
C GLN A 65 1.90 -8.20 -12.83
N PRO A 66 2.74 -9.20 -12.52
CA PRO A 66 3.42 -9.33 -11.22
C PRO A 66 4.25 -8.09 -10.84
N GLU A 67 5.12 -7.62 -11.76
CA GLU A 67 5.98 -6.44 -11.55
C GLU A 67 5.18 -5.17 -11.20
N LYS A 68 4.03 -4.97 -11.86
CA LYS A 68 3.18 -3.81 -11.59
C LYS A 68 2.46 -3.91 -10.25
N ASN A 69 2.10 -5.12 -9.82
CA ASN A 69 1.53 -5.35 -8.50
C ASN A 69 2.57 -5.07 -7.40
N ALA A 70 3.79 -5.57 -7.55
CA ALA A 70 4.89 -5.24 -6.66
C ALA A 70 5.17 -3.72 -6.65
N ALA A 71 5.22 -3.07 -7.81
CA ALA A 71 5.38 -1.61 -7.90
C ALA A 71 4.25 -0.85 -7.18
N ALA A 72 2.99 -1.24 -7.35
CA ALA A 72 1.85 -0.62 -6.66
C ALA A 72 1.95 -0.76 -5.14
N ALA A 73 2.36 -1.93 -4.64
CA ALA A 73 2.61 -2.14 -3.22
C ALA A 73 3.74 -1.27 -2.69
N LYS A 74 4.87 -1.19 -3.42
CA LYS A 74 6.01 -0.35 -3.04
C LYS A 74 5.63 1.13 -3.01
N ILE A 75 4.97 1.63 -4.05
CA ILE A 75 4.52 3.03 -4.11
C ILE A 75 3.59 3.33 -2.93
N ALA A 76 2.62 2.45 -2.66
CA ALA A 76 1.71 2.65 -1.53
C ALA A 76 2.44 2.62 -0.18
N HIS A 77 3.36 1.68 0.04
CA HIS A 77 4.17 1.60 1.26
C HIS A 77 4.93 2.91 1.52
N ASP A 78 5.61 3.42 0.49
CA ASP A 78 6.46 4.60 0.60
C ASP A 78 5.65 5.89 0.78
N ASN A 79 4.42 5.95 0.26
CA ASN A 79 3.55 7.12 0.30
C ASN A 79 2.41 7.02 1.32
N THR A 80 2.39 5.98 2.16
CA THR A 80 1.41 5.87 3.25
C THR A 80 1.77 6.82 4.38
N ALA A 81 0.90 7.79 4.64
CA ALA A 81 1.02 8.70 5.76
C ALA A 81 0.65 8.00 7.06
N ILE A 82 1.48 8.17 8.10
CA ILE A 82 1.24 7.64 9.44
C ILE A 82 1.05 8.82 10.40
N GLY A 83 0.05 8.72 11.26
CA GLY A 83 -0.27 9.70 12.30
C GLY A 83 -1.18 9.07 13.34
N GLY A 84 -1.72 9.89 14.24
CA GLY A 84 -2.51 9.42 15.39
C GLY A 84 -1.66 8.71 16.45
N ILE A 85 -1.96 8.99 17.71
CA ILE A 85 -1.87 8.16 18.91
C ILE A 85 -2.71 8.87 19.96
#